data_AF-A0A378Q0X8-F1
#
_entry.id   AF-A0A378Q0X8-F1
#
_cell.length_a   1.000
_cell.length_b   1.000
_cell.length_c   1.000
_cell.angle_alpha   90.00
_cell.angle_beta   90.00
_cell.angle_gamma   90.00
#
_symmetry.space_group_name_H-M   'P 1'
#
loop_
_entity.id
_entity.type
_entity.pdbx_description
1 polymer ?
#
loop_
_entity_poly.entity_id
_entity_poly.type
_entity_poly.pdbx_seq_one_letter_code
_entity_poly.pdbx_strand_id
1 'polypeptide(L)' 'MRYLSFVIVCVFALTGCDAKDHCLDYGGSYNETTKQCEK' A
#
# COMPACT_ATOMS: atom_id res chain seq x y z
N MET A 1 -16.33 19.70 5.55
CA MET A 1 -14.92 19.65 5.13
C MET A 1 -14.02 18.76 6.00
N ARG A 2 -14.27 18.55 7.30
CA ARG A 2 -13.37 17.77 8.19
C ARG A 2 -13.25 16.26 7.87
N TYR A 3 -14.28 15.66 7.27
CA TYR A 3 -14.31 14.22 6.96
C TYR A 3 -13.61 13.86 5.64
N LEU A 4 -13.41 14.82 4.74
CA LEU A 4 -12.84 14.59 3.41
C LEU A 4 -11.35 14.20 3.48
N SER A 5 -10.61 14.81 4.41
CA SER A 5 -9.20 14.46 4.65
C SER A 5 -9.00 13.04 5.19
N PHE A 6 -9.92 12.54 6.00
CA PHE A 6 -9.86 11.18 6.54
C PHE A 6 -10.08 10.13 5.45
N VAL A 7 -11.00 10.39 4.52
CA VAL A 7 -11.29 9.49 3.40
C VAL A 7 -10.07 9.36 2.47
N ILE A 8 -9.39 10.47 2.18
CA ILE A 8 -8.22 10.47 1.29
C ILE A 8 -7.07 9.63 1.88
N VAL A 9 -6.81 9.76 3.19
CA VAL A 9 -5.76 8.96 3.87
C VAL A 9 -6.07 7.46 3.85
N CYS A 10 -7.33 7.08 4.09
CA CYS A 10 -7.73 5.67 4.01
C CYS A 10 -7.62 5.10 2.60
N VAL A 11 -8.01 5.85 1.56
CA VAL A 11 -7.91 5.38 0.16
C VAL A 11 -6.45 5.20 -0.26
N PHE A 12 -5.56 6.12 0.12
CA PHE A 12 -4.12 6.00 -0.15
C PHE A 12 -3.43 4.87 0.64
N ALA A 13 -3.95 4.51 1.81
CA ALA A 13 -3.45 3.36 2.56
C ALA A 13 -3.86 2.03 1.91
N LEU A 14 -5.08 1.96 1.37
CA LEU A 14 -5.61 0.73 0.76
C LEU A 14 -4.97 0.39 -0.59
N THR A 15 -4.61 1.38 -1.41
CA THR A 15 -3.91 1.13 -2.69
C THR A 15 -2.49 0.60 -2.51
N GLY A 16 -1.88 0.85 -1.34
CA GLY A 16 -0.60 0.28 -0.96
C GLY A 16 -0.69 -1.15 -0.41
N CYS A 17 -1.85 -1.58 0.09
CA CYS A 17 -2.07 -2.93 0.57
C CYS A 17 -2.10 -3.94 -0.58
N ASP A 18 -2.83 -3.68 -1.66
CA ASP A 18 -3.05 -4.67 -2.72
C ASP A 18 -1.72 -5.12 -3.39
N ALA A 19 -0.85 -4.17 -3.75
CA ALA A 19 0.46 -4.47 -4.33
C ALA A 19 1.47 -5.06 -3.33
N LYS A 20 1.35 -4.71 -2.05
CA LYS A 20 2.19 -5.25 -0.97
C LYS A 20 1.80 -6.68 -0.64
N ASP A 21 0.51 -6.93 -0.47
CA ASP A 21 -0.04 -8.24 -0.15
C ASP A 21 0.27 -9.21 -1.30
N HIS A 22 0.04 -8.78 -2.55
CA HIS A 22 0.42 -9.57 -3.73
C HIS A 22 1.93 -9.80 -3.84
N CYS A 23 2.78 -8.87 -3.40
CA CYS A 23 4.23 -9.09 -3.38
C CYS A 23 4.62 -10.19 -2.39
N LEU A 24 4.07 -10.09 -1.17
CA LEU A 24 4.36 -11.01 -0.06
C LEU A 24 3.83 -12.41 -0.35
N ASP A 25 2.63 -12.52 -0.94
CA ASP A 25 2.01 -13.80 -1.31
C ASP A 25 2.82 -14.56 -2.38
N TYR A 26 3.52 -13.84 -3.26
CA TYR A 26 4.38 -14.43 -4.30
C TYR A 26 5.82 -14.70 -3.82
N GLY A 27 6.10 -14.50 -2.52
CA GLY A 27 7.40 -14.72 -1.90
C GLY A 27 8.43 -13.62 -2.18
N GLY A 28 7.98 -12.43 -2.57
CA GLY A 28 8.81 -11.24 -2.68
C GLY A 28 8.95 -10.51 -1.34
N SER A 29 9.90 -9.58 -1.28
CA SER A 29 10.11 -8.64 -0.20
C SER A 29 9.60 -7.26 -0.61
N TYR A 30 8.51 -6.80 0.00
CA TYR A 30 7.95 -5.48 -0.31
C TYR A 30 8.73 -4.37 0.40
N ASN A 31 9.30 -3.45 -0.38
CA ASN A 31 10.02 -2.30 0.13
C ASN A 31 9.05 -1.14 0.37
N GLU A 32 8.76 -0.87 1.65
CA GLU A 32 7.80 0.17 2.06
C GLU A 32 8.27 1.59 1.72
N THR A 33 9.58 1.79 1.51
CA THR A 33 10.18 3.10 1.21
C THR A 33 10.05 3.42 -0.27
N THR A 34 10.35 2.46 -1.15
CA THR A 34 10.27 2.64 -2.61
C THR A 34 8.91 2.28 -3.19
N LYS A 35 8.02 1.67 -2.38
CA LYS A 35 6.72 1.12 -2.80
C LYS A 35 6.86 0.03 -3.88
N GLN A 36 8.01 -0.65 -3.92
CA GLN A 36 8.31 -1.68 -4.92
C GLN A 36 8.41 -3.06 -4.30
N CYS A 37 8.05 -4.07 -5.08
CA CYS A 37 8.28 -5.46 -4.74
C CYS A 37 9.67 -5.87 -5.24
N GLU A 38 10.53 -6.29 -4.32
CA GLU A 38 11.87 -6.82 -4.61
C GLU A 38 11.82 -8.35 -4.49
N LYS A 39 12.49 -9.08 -5.37
CA LYS A 39 12.50 -10.55 -5.38
C LYS A 39 13.92 -11.07 -5.26
#